data_AF-A0A4R9P763-F1
#
_entry.id   AF-A0A4R9P763-F1
#
_cell.length_a   1.000
_cell.length_b   1.000
_cell.length_c   1.000
_cell.angle_alpha   90.00
_cell.angle_beta   90.00
_cell.angle_gamma   90.00
#
_symmetry.space_group_name_H-M   'P 1'
#
loop_
_entity.id
_entity.type
_entity.pdbx_description
1 polymer ?
#
loop_
_entity_poly.entity_id
_entity_poly.type
_entity_poly.pdbx_seq_one_letter_code
_entity_poly.pdbx_strand_id
1 'polypeptide(L)'
;GAYTTPNFNYFRRRIISVGSFIIATRPLSEAEIAATMPGNRTCVTSMNIGNYFRLSPDKRLIFGGRARFSATSDQRSDAKSGQILRASLAAIFPQ
;
A
#
# COMPACT_ATOMS: atom_id res chain seq x y z
N GLY A 1 0.17 -13.99 -14.25
CA GLY A 1 -0.25 -13.75 -12.85
C GLY A 1 0.29 -14.84 -11.96
N ALA A 2 0.31 -14.65 -10.64
CA ALA A 2 0.87 -15.61 -9.67
C ALA A 2 0.32 -17.06 -9.83
N TYR A 3 -0.90 -17.20 -10.34
CA TYR A 3 -1.55 -18.51 -10.55
C TYR A 3 -1.94 -18.77 -12.02
N THR A 4 -1.50 -17.92 -12.96
CA THR A 4 -1.81 -18.06 -14.40
C THR A 4 -0.61 -18.64 -15.13
N THR A 5 -0.45 -19.96 -15.02
CA THR A 5 0.67 -20.72 -15.59
C THR A 5 0.65 -20.72 -17.13
N PRO A 6 1.71 -21.19 -17.81
CA PRO A 6 1.78 -21.22 -19.28
C PRO A 6 0.62 -21.96 -19.97
N ASN A 7 -0.06 -22.87 -19.26
CA ASN A 7 -1.23 -23.60 -19.78
C ASN A 7 -2.45 -22.69 -20.02
N PHE A 8 -2.47 -21.47 -19.46
CA PHE A 8 -3.57 -20.50 -19.57
C PHE A 8 -3.26 -19.36 -20.56
N ASN A 9 -2.75 -19.70 -21.75
CA ASN A 9 -2.26 -18.74 -22.74
C ASN A 9 -3.28 -17.65 -23.16
N TYR A 10 -4.57 -17.98 -23.23
CA TYR A 10 -5.61 -17.01 -23.54
C TYR A 10 -5.75 -15.92 -22.45
N PHE A 11 -5.74 -16.32 -21.18
CA PHE A 11 -5.87 -15.41 -20.05
C PHE A 11 -4.57 -14.66 -19.74
N ARG A 12 -3.43 -15.32 -19.90
CA ARG A 12 -2.12 -14.75 -19.58
C ARG A 12 -1.82 -13.48 -20.37
N ARG A 13 -2.25 -13.38 -21.63
CA ARG A 13 -2.07 -12.18 -22.47
C ARG A 13 -2.94 -10.99 -22.05
N ARG A 14 -3.87 -11.20 -21.11
CA ARG A 14 -4.86 -10.21 -20.65
C ARG A 14 -4.72 -9.87 -19.16
N ILE A 15 -3.73 -10.44 -18.47
CA ILE A 15 -3.51 -10.23 -17.04
C ILE A 15 -2.12 -9.62 -16.83
N ILE A 16 -2.08 -8.44 -16.23
CA ILE A 16 -0.85 -7.76 -15.85
C ILE A 16 -0.70 -7.87 -14.33
N SER A 17 0.45 -8.34 -13.88
CA SER A 17 0.80 -8.34 -12.46
C SER A 17 1.14 -6.93 -12.00
N VAL A 18 0.48 -6.47 -10.94
CA VAL A 18 0.74 -5.15 -10.35
C VAL A 18 1.30 -5.35 -8.94
N GLY A 19 2.50 -4.82 -8.70
CA GLY A 19 3.10 -4.79 -7.37
C GLY A 19 2.41 -3.78 -6.47
N SER A 20 1.98 -4.21 -5.29
CA SER A 20 1.40 -3.37 -4.25
C SER A 20 2.12 -3.67 -2.95
N PHE A 21 2.53 -2.62 -2.23
CA PHE A 21 3.29 -2.74 -1.00
C PHE A 21 2.52 -2.05 0.13
N ILE A 22 2.82 -2.46 1.36
CA ILE A 22 2.20 -1.93 2.57
C ILE A 22 3.29 -1.64 3.59
N ILE A 23 3.16 -0.51 4.28
CA ILE A 23 3.88 -0.21 5.51
C ILE A 23 2.90 -0.14 6.68
N ALA A 24 3.38 -0.46 7.87
CA ALA A 24 2.61 -0.35 9.11
C ALA A 24 3.36 0.56 10.10
N THR A 25 2.65 1.47 10.73
CA THR A 25 3.21 2.32 11.78
C THR A 25 3.33 1.55 13.11
N ARG A 26 3.89 2.21 14.13
CA ARG A 26 3.58 1.86 15.52
C ARG A 26 2.08 2.04 15.79
N PRO A 27 1.53 1.43 16.86
CA PRO A 27 0.20 1.78 17.33
C PRO A 27 0.11 3.29 17.57
N LEU A 28 -0.98 3.88 17.09
CA LEU A 28 -1.31 5.29 17.26
C LEU A 28 -2.10 5.49 18.56
N SER A 29 -1.89 6.63 19.18
CA SER A 29 -2.71 7.14 20.28
C SER A 29 -4.09 7.58 19.78
N GLU A 30 -5.05 7.72 20.70
CA GLU A 30 -6.39 8.21 20.35
C GLU A 30 -6.37 9.59 19.70
N ALA A 31 -5.47 10.47 20.15
CA ALA A 31 -5.31 11.81 19.58
C ALA A 31 -4.79 11.75 18.12
N GLU A 32 -3.80 10.91 17.86
CA GLU A 32 -3.28 10.67 16.50
C GLU A 32 -4.36 10.06 15.60
N ILE A 33 -5.14 9.11 16.12
CA ILE A 33 -6.26 8.49 15.38
C ILE A 33 -7.34 9.52 15.04
N ALA A 34 -7.75 10.34 16.01
CA ALA A 34 -8.75 11.37 15.78
C ALA A 34 -8.30 12.40 14.73
N ALA A 35 -7.01 12.73 14.70
CA ALA A 35 -6.43 13.67 13.73
C ALA A 35 -6.25 13.06 12.33
N THR A 36 -5.88 11.77 12.24
CA THR A 36 -5.52 11.13 10.95
C THR A 36 -6.67 10.34 10.32
N MET A 37 -7.49 9.68 11.13
CA MET A 37 -8.52 8.72 10.73
C MET A 37 -9.86 9.00 11.43
N PRO A 38 -10.44 10.22 11.29
CA PRO A 38 -11.70 10.55 11.94
C PRO A 38 -12.82 9.60 11.48
N GLY A 39 -13.48 8.97 12.45
CA GLY A 39 -14.53 7.96 12.19
C GLY A 39 -14.03 6.60 11.71
N ASN A 40 -12.71 6.35 11.74
CA ASN A 40 -12.06 5.06 11.48
C ASN A 40 -12.57 4.35 10.21
N ARG A 41 -12.61 5.08 9.09
CA ARG A 41 -13.05 4.54 7.79
C ARG A 41 -11.86 4.11 6.95
N THR A 42 -12.06 3.16 6.05
CA THR A 42 -11.04 2.87 5.03
C THR A 42 -11.04 4.00 4.01
N CYS A 43 -9.85 4.50 3.67
CA CYS A 43 -9.67 5.64 2.79
C CYS A 43 -8.84 5.26 1.56
N VAL A 44 -9.11 5.92 0.45
CA VAL A 44 -8.35 5.82 -0.81
C VAL A 44 -8.14 7.22 -1.37
N THR A 45 -6.98 7.46 -1.97
CA THR A 45 -6.69 8.74 -2.65
C THR A 45 -7.13 8.65 -4.12
N SER A 46 -7.58 9.76 -4.70
CA SER A 46 -7.89 9.90 -6.14
C SER A 46 -6.65 10.17 -7.03
N MET A 47 -5.44 10.05 -6.48
CA MET A 47 -4.18 10.29 -7.20
C MET A 47 -3.92 9.25 -8.30
N ASN A 48 -3.15 9.64 -9.33
CA ASN A 48 -2.73 8.74 -10.42
C ASN A 48 -1.90 7.53 -9.91
N ILE A 49 -1.20 7.71 -8.79
CA ILE A 49 -0.64 6.64 -7.96
C ILE A 49 -1.45 6.63 -6.66
N GLY A 50 -2.50 5.82 -6.65
CA GLY A 50 -3.41 5.74 -5.51
C GLY A 50 -2.75 5.07 -4.30
N ASN A 51 -2.86 5.73 -3.15
CA ASN A 51 -2.64 5.13 -1.84
C ASN A 51 -3.99 4.76 -1.21
N TYR A 52 -3.98 3.72 -0.38
CA TYR A 52 -5.10 3.32 0.45
C TYR A 52 -4.60 3.17 1.90
N PHE A 53 -5.45 3.50 2.85
CA PHE A 53 -5.06 3.43 4.25
C PHE A 53 -6.24 3.17 5.18
N ARG A 54 -5.96 2.46 6.28
CA ARG A 54 -6.92 2.11 7.33
C ARG A 54 -6.20 1.81 8.64
N LEU A 55 -6.93 1.76 9.76
CA LEU A 55 -6.39 1.23 11.01
C LEU A 55 -6.47 -0.31 11.04
N SER A 56 -5.46 -0.93 11.66
CA SER A 56 -5.54 -2.32 12.12
C SER A 56 -6.27 -2.41 13.48
N PRO A 57 -6.69 -3.62 13.91
CA PRO A 57 -7.32 -3.80 15.22
C PRO A 57 -6.43 -3.35 16.40
N ASP A 58 -5.11 -3.43 16.26
CA ASP A 58 -4.12 -2.95 17.23
C ASP A 58 -3.69 -1.49 17.02
N LYS A 59 -4.53 -0.69 16.32
CA LYS A 59 -4.39 0.76 16.15
C LYS A 59 -3.17 1.21 15.35
N ARG A 60 -2.63 0.39 14.46
CA ARG A 60 -1.58 0.80 13.51
C ARG A 60 -2.22 1.36 12.26
N LEU A 61 -1.66 2.44 11.72
CA LEU A 61 -2.03 2.89 10.38
C LEU A 61 -1.37 1.97 9.37
N ILE A 62 -2.20 1.23 8.65
CA ILE A 62 -1.82 0.43 7.50
C ILE A 62 -1.91 1.34 6.29
N PHE A 63 -0.78 1.61 5.65
CA PHE A 63 -0.69 2.47 4.48
C PHE A 63 -0.10 1.67 3.33
N GLY A 64 -0.86 1.55 2.25
CA GLY A 64 -0.46 0.80 1.08
C GLY A 64 -0.70 1.58 -0.19
N GLY A 65 -0.06 1.13 -1.26
CA GLY A 65 -0.16 1.81 -2.54
C GLY A 65 0.79 1.22 -3.55
N ARG A 66 0.73 1.76 -4.77
CA ARG A 66 1.67 1.38 -5.82
C ARG A 66 2.98 2.11 -5.61
N ALA A 67 4.06 1.36 -5.36
CA ALA A 67 5.41 1.91 -5.39
C ALA A 67 6.12 1.66 -6.72
N ARG A 68 5.80 0.56 -7.43
CA ARG A 68 6.43 0.22 -8.72
C ARG A 68 5.58 -0.74 -9.56
N PHE A 69 5.72 -0.67 -10.89
CA PHE A 69 5.08 -1.59 -11.86
C PHE A 69 5.82 -2.93 -12.04
N SER A 70 6.89 -3.16 -11.27
CA SER A 70 7.66 -4.41 -11.35
C SER A 70 7.05 -5.43 -10.39
N ALA A 71 6.67 -6.59 -10.93
CA ALA A 71 6.08 -7.70 -10.19
C ALA A 71 7.11 -8.67 -9.59
N THR A 72 8.40 -8.40 -9.79
CA THR A 72 9.49 -9.14 -9.14
C THR A 72 9.75 -8.53 -7.78
N SER A 73 9.32 -9.23 -6.73
CA SER A 73 9.72 -8.96 -5.34
C SER A 73 11.11 -9.54 -5.13
N ASP A 74 12.09 -8.68 -4.97
CA ASP A 74 13.35 -8.99 -4.29
C ASP A 74 13.49 -8.10 -3.05
N GLN A 75 14.26 -8.53 -2.06
CA GLN A 75 14.35 -7.89 -0.75
C GLN A 75 14.84 -6.42 -0.83
N ARG A 76 15.62 -6.07 -1.85
CA ARG A 76 16.05 -4.69 -2.11
C ARG A 76 14.92 -3.84 -2.71
N SER A 77 14.13 -4.43 -3.61
CA SER A 77 12.98 -3.79 -4.23
C SER A 77 11.89 -3.50 -3.21
N ASP A 78 11.68 -4.40 -2.23
CA ASP A 78 10.71 -4.22 -1.15
C ASP A 78 11.12 -3.06 -0.24
N ALA A 79 12.41 -3.00 0.14
CA ALA A 79 12.94 -1.91 0.96
C ALA A 79 12.78 -0.53 0.27
N LYS A 80 13.07 -0.47 -1.04
CA LYS A 80 12.88 0.76 -1.83
C LYS A 80 11.41 1.16 -1.92
N SER A 81 10.50 0.21 -2.11
CA SER A 81 9.06 0.44 -2.10
C SER A 81 8.58 0.96 -0.74
N GLY A 82 9.11 0.42 0.36
CA GLY A 82 8.83 0.90 1.71
C GLY A 82 9.26 2.36 1.93
N GLN A 83 10.42 2.77 1.41
CA GLN A 83 10.88 4.16 1.48
C GLN A 83 9.94 5.11 0.72
N ILE A 84 9.47 4.71 -0.47
CA ILE A 84 8.51 5.50 -1.26
C ILE A 84 7.19 5.66 -0.48
N LEU A 85 6.65 4.57 0.08
CA LEU A 85 5.42 4.64 0.86
C LEU A 85 5.58 5.48 2.11
N ARG A 86 6.74 5.43 2.78
CA ARG A 86 7.03 6.26 3.95
C ARG A 86 7.04 7.74 3.59
N ALA A 87 7.66 8.11 2.47
CA ALA A 87 7.66 9.48 1.98
C ALA A 87 6.24 9.97 1.65
N SER A 88 5.44 9.14 0.97
CA SER A 88 4.04 9.45 0.66
C SER A 88 3.19 9.60 1.92
N LEU A 89 3.39 8.74 2.93
CA LEU A 89 2.69 8.82 4.21
C LEU A 89 2.99 10.16 4.90
N ALA A 90 4.27 10.56 4.98
CA ALA A 90 4.68 11.81 5.61
C ALA A 90 4.16 13.05 4.84
N ALA A 91 3.95 12.95 3.54
CA ALA A 91 3.37 14.03 2.75
C ALA A 91 1.85 14.19 2.99
N ILE A 92 1.13 13.09 3.27
CA ILE A 92 -0.31 13.11 3.55
C ILE A 92 -0.60 13.46 5.01
N PHE A 93 0.23 12.96 5.93
CA PHE A 93 0.14 13.17 7.37
C PHE A 93 1.46 13.78 7.88
N PRO A 94 1.60 15.12 7.84
CA PRO A 94 2.85 15.79 8.20
C PRO A 94 3.14 15.88 9.71
N GLN A 95 2.14 15.65 10.56
CA GLN A 95 2.27 15.57 12.02
C GLN A 95 2.82 14.24 12.51
#